data_AF-A0A8R2NSD6-F1
#
_entry.id   AF-A0A8R2NSD6-F1
#
_cell.length_a   1.000
_cell.length_b   1.000
_cell.length_c   1.000
_cell.angle_alpha   90.00
_cell.angle_beta   90.00
_cell.angle_gamma   90.00
#
_symmetry.space_group_name_H-M   'P 1'
#
loop_
_entity.id
_entity.type
_entity.pdbx_description
1 polymer ?
#
loop_
_entity_poly.entity_id
_entity_poly.type
_entity_poly.pdbx_seq_one_letter_code
_entity_poly.pdbx_strand_id
1 'polypeptide(L)'
;MNELVFNYIINEMRPLITCEKRSFRELIMGLTGIKDTSILPNRIQIKAQLKSRYALYVQMITDLIQNHNYICTTADIWSSNNKSFMGMTCLYSVLEDYPIVKQVFLKYNTTIPSSAPVERLFSGAIQVLTHRRNRLES
;
A
#
# COMPACT_ATOMS: atom_id res chain seq x y z
N MET A 1 -15.53 -6.96 20.54
CA MET A 1 -15.53 -8.00 19.49
C MET A 1 -15.08 -7.44 18.14
N ASN A 2 -15.77 -6.43 17.58
CA ASN A 2 -15.41 -5.84 16.28
C ASN A 2 -13.94 -5.43 16.18
N GLU A 3 -13.40 -4.80 17.22
CA GLU A 3 -11.98 -4.40 17.28
C GLU A 3 -11.01 -5.59 17.21
N LEU A 4 -11.30 -6.67 17.92
CA LEU A 4 -10.46 -7.88 17.93
C LEU A 4 -10.48 -8.57 16.57
N VAL A 5 -11.66 -8.65 15.95
CA VAL A 5 -11.81 -9.23 14.61
C VAL A 5 -11.16 -8.35 13.56
N PHE A 6 -11.28 -7.02 13.69
CA PHE A 6 -10.56 -6.07 12.85
C PHE A 6 -9.05 -6.29 12.94
N ASN A 7 -8.49 -6.31 14.16
CA ASN A 7 -7.05 -6.50 14.38
C ASN A 7 -6.56 -7.85 13.85
N TYR A 8 -7.31 -8.92 14.07
CA TYR A 8 -7.01 -10.23 13.48
C TYR A 8 -6.94 -10.15 11.95
N ILE A 9 -7.96 -9.54 11.31
CA ILE A 9 -8.01 -9.42 9.85
C ILE A 9 -6.83 -8.64 9.30
N ILE A 10 -6.45 -7.52 9.94
CA ILE A 10 -5.35 -6.67 9.49
C ILE A 10 -4.00 -7.34 9.73
N ASN A 11 -3.74 -7.83 10.94
CA ASN A 11 -2.45 -8.42 11.31
C ASN A 11 -2.14 -9.69 10.51
N GLU A 12 -3.17 -10.49 10.22
CA GLU A 12 -3.03 -11.74 9.45
C GLU A 12 -3.25 -11.53 7.94
N MET A 13 -3.37 -10.28 7.48
CA MET A 13 -3.64 -9.91 6.08
C MET A 13 -4.79 -10.72 5.45
N ARG A 14 -5.85 -10.96 6.23
CA ARG A 14 -6.98 -11.77 5.77
C ARG A 14 -7.92 -10.92 4.90
N PRO A 15 -8.58 -11.53 3.89
CA PRO A 15 -9.65 -10.87 3.16
C PRO A 15 -10.76 -10.39 4.11
N LEU A 16 -11.32 -9.20 3.89
CA LEU A 16 -12.39 -8.66 4.76
C LEU A 16 -13.63 -9.56 4.85
N ILE A 17 -13.90 -10.35 3.81
CA ILE A 17 -14.99 -11.35 3.78
C ILE A 17 -14.83 -12.44 4.85
N THR A 18 -13.64 -12.59 5.44
CA THR A 18 -13.35 -13.60 6.46
C THR A 18 -14.29 -13.50 7.67
N CYS A 19 -14.69 -12.29 8.09
CA CYS A 19 -15.64 -12.10 9.19
C CYS A 19 -17.06 -12.63 8.90
N GLU A 20 -17.40 -12.82 7.62
CA GLU A 20 -18.72 -13.29 7.19
C GLU A 20 -18.73 -14.78 6.86
N LYS A 21 -17.55 -15.43 6.84
CA LYS A 21 -17.47 -16.87 6.61
C LYS A 21 -18.17 -17.64 7.73
N ARG A 22 -18.96 -18.65 7.35
CA ARG A 22 -19.74 -19.47 8.27
C ARG A 22 -18.91 -20.04 9.42
N SER A 23 -17.80 -20.70 9.11
CA SER A 23 -16.92 -21.30 10.12
C SER A 23 -16.31 -20.28 11.08
N PHE A 24 -15.99 -19.08 10.58
CA PHE A 24 -15.50 -17.99 11.43
C PHE A 24 -16.61 -17.48 12.36
N ARG A 25 -17.84 -17.33 11.87
CA ARG A 25 -18.99 -16.96 12.71
C ARG A 25 -19.29 -18.00 13.78
N GLU A 26 -19.30 -19.28 13.41
CA GLU A 26 -19.50 -20.39 14.35
C GLU A 26 -18.42 -20.41 15.44
N LEU A 27 -17.15 -20.16 15.08
CA LEU A 27 -16.05 -20.01 16.03
C LEU A 27 -16.31 -18.86 17.02
N ILE A 28 -16.64 -17.67 16.51
CA ILE A 28 -16.88 -16.49 17.34
C ILE A 28 -18.11 -16.70 18.24
N MET A 29 -19.19 -17.27 17.72
CA MET A 29 -20.39 -17.60 18.49
C MET A 29 -20.09 -18.63 19.58
N GLY A 30 -19.31 -19.67 19.27
CA GLY A 30 -18.89 -20.69 20.24
C GLY A 30 -18.04 -20.12 21.39
N LEU A 31 -17.12 -19.19 21.09
CA LEU A 31 -16.27 -18.54 22.09
C LEU A 31 -17.00 -17.50 22.94
N THR A 32 -18.06 -16.88 22.41
CA THR A 32 -18.73 -15.73 23.07
C THR A 32 -20.09 -16.07 23.65
N GLY A 33 -20.62 -17.27 23.35
CA GLY A 33 -21.96 -17.69 23.76
C GLY A 33 -23.10 -16.95 23.06
N ILE A 34 -22.80 -16.08 22.07
CA ILE A 34 -23.78 -15.30 21.35
C ILE A 34 -24.52 -16.19 20.36
N LYS A 35 -25.86 -16.16 20.42
CA LYS A 35 -26.75 -16.90 19.50
C LYS A 35 -27.24 -16.04 18.34
N ASP A 36 -27.24 -14.72 18.50
CA ASP A 36 -27.70 -13.80 17.46
C ASP A 36 -26.58 -13.43 16.49
N THR A 37 -26.81 -13.73 15.22
CA THR A 37 -25.88 -13.43 14.12
C THR A 37 -25.85 -11.94 13.76
N SER A 38 -26.84 -11.16 14.16
CA SER A 38 -26.93 -9.71 13.87
C SER A 38 -25.85 -8.90 14.58
N ILE A 39 -25.37 -9.40 15.72
CA ILE A 39 -24.37 -8.76 16.59
C ILE A 39 -22.94 -9.02 16.06
N LEU A 40 -22.78 -10.01 15.17
CA LEU A 40 -21.46 -10.39 14.66
C LEU A 40 -20.86 -9.31 13.74
N PRO A 41 -19.53 -9.21 13.69
CA PRO A 41 -18.86 -8.23 12.84
C PRO A 41 -19.23 -8.42 11.37
N ASN A 42 -19.63 -7.32 10.73
CA ASN A 42 -19.96 -7.29 9.30
C ASN A 42 -18.83 -6.62 8.51
N ARG A 43 -18.59 -7.08 7.28
CA ARG A 43 -17.62 -6.49 6.35
C ARG A 43 -17.82 -5.00 6.13
N ILE A 44 -19.07 -4.50 6.13
CA ILE A 44 -19.38 -3.07 5.96
C ILE A 44 -18.78 -2.26 7.11
N GLN A 45 -18.97 -2.72 8.36
CA GLN A 45 -18.44 -2.05 9.55
C GLN A 45 -16.90 -2.08 9.55
N ILE A 46 -16.32 -3.25 9.27
CA ILE A 46 -14.85 -3.41 9.19
C ILE A 46 -14.27 -2.54 8.08
N LYS A 47 -14.93 -2.44 6.93
CA LYS A 47 -14.51 -1.59 5.80
C LYS A 47 -14.58 -0.11 6.16
N ALA A 48 -15.63 0.33 6.85
CA ALA A 48 -15.76 1.72 7.30
C ALA A 48 -14.64 2.06 8.31
N GLN A 49 -14.38 1.15 9.24
CA GLN A 49 -13.29 1.29 10.21
C GLN A 49 -11.91 1.32 9.54
N LEU A 50 -11.69 0.47 8.53
CA LEU A 50 -10.44 0.45 7.76
C LEU A 50 -10.21 1.79 7.06
N LYS A 51 -11.24 2.37 6.44
CA LYS A 51 -11.14 3.69 5.79
C LYS A 51 -10.77 4.79 6.79
N SER A 52 -11.41 4.79 7.96
CA SER A 52 -11.13 5.77 9.01
C SER A 52 -9.68 5.66 9.50
N ARG A 53 -9.20 4.44 9.78
CA ARG A 53 -7.81 4.22 10.20
C ARG A 53 -6.81 4.56 9.12
N TYR A 54 -7.10 4.20 7.88
CA TYR A 54 -6.25 4.53 6.74
C TYR A 54 -6.05 6.04 6.63
N ALA A 55 -7.12 6.84 6.75
CA ALA A 55 -7.02 8.29 6.71
C ALA A 55 -6.12 8.84 7.84
N LEU A 56 -6.26 8.32 9.07
CA LEU A 56 -5.41 8.69 10.20
C LEU A 56 -3.94 8.32 9.96
N TYR A 57 -3.67 7.13 9.42
CA TYR A 57 -2.32 6.70 9.09
C TYR A 57 -1.69 7.54 7.99
N VAL A 58 -2.45 7.88 6.94
CA VAL A 58 -1.97 8.76 5.87
C VAL A 58 -1.61 10.13 6.44
N GLN A 59 -2.46 10.69 7.31
CA GLN A 59 -2.19 11.96 7.96
C GLN A 59 -0.90 11.88 8.81
N MET A 60 -0.81 10.88 9.69
CA MET A 60 0.36 10.66 10.54
C MET A 60 1.66 10.53 9.72
N ILE A 61 1.64 9.73 8.65
CA ILE A 61 2.81 9.54 7.77
C ILE A 61 3.14 10.83 7.01
N THR A 62 2.13 11.58 6.56
CA THR A 62 2.33 12.86 5.89
C THR A 62 3.03 13.84 6.83
N ASP A 63 2.55 13.95 8.07
CA ASP A 63 3.15 14.81 9.10
C ASP A 63 4.60 14.39 9.40
N LEU A 64 4.88 13.08 9.46
CA LEU A 64 6.23 12.56 9.63
C LEU A 64 7.14 12.91 8.45
N ILE A 65 6.67 12.74 7.22
CA ILE A 65 7.45 13.03 6.00
C ILE A 65 7.72 14.53 5.87
N GLN A 66 6.75 15.39 6.19
CA GLN A 66 6.91 16.85 6.15
C GLN A 66 8.05 17.35 7.03
N ASN A 67 8.36 16.65 8.13
CA ASN A 67 9.45 17.02 9.03
C ASN A 67 10.85 16.63 8.52
N HIS A 68 10.96 15.87 7.43
CA HIS A 68 12.25 15.40 6.90
C HIS A 68 12.66 16.20 5.65
N ASN A 69 13.91 16.67 5.63
CA ASN A 69 14.45 17.45 4.50
C ASN A 69 14.69 16.59 3.25
N TYR A 70 14.98 15.30 3.43
CA TYR A 70 15.30 14.39 2.35
C TYR A 70 14.66 13.02 2.59
N ILE A 71 14.10 12.45 1.54
CA ILE A 71 13.52 11.10 1.54
C ILE A 71 14.11 10.29 0.40
N CYS A 72 14.26 8.98 0.62
CA CYS A 72 14.57 8.04 -0.46
C CYS A 72 13.25 7.50 -1.00
N THR A 73 13.14 7.39 -2.31
CA THR A 73 11.98 6.78 -2.94
C THR A 73 12.45 5.81 -4.00
N THR A 74 12.02 4.56 -3.90
CA THR A 74 12.23 3.54 -4.93
C THR A 74 10.92 3.35 -5.70
N ALA A 75 11.01 3.31 -7.03
CA ALA A 75 9.87 3.04 -7.89
C ALA A 75 10.13 1.77 -8.70
N ASP A 76 9.14 0.90 -8.76
CA ASP A 76 9.14 -0.32 -9.55
C ASP A 76 8.00 -0.27 -10.56
N ILE A 77 8.24 -0.73 -11.78
CA ILE A 77 7.26 -0.76 -12.88
C ILE A 77 7.21 -2.19 -13.41
N TRP A 78 6.02 -2.79 -13.35
CA TRP A 78 5.78 -4.13 -13.87
C TRP A 78 4.50 -4.18 -14.69
N SER A 79 4.26 -5.32 -15.35
CA SER A 79 3.01 -5.55 -16.07
C SER A 79 2.49 -6.96 -15.86
N SER A 80 1.17 -7.08 -15.76
CA SER A 80 0.49 -8.37 -15.63
C SER A 80 -0.91 -8.27 -16.24
N ASN A 81 -1.38 -9.33 -16.90
CA ASN A 81 -2.72 -9.42 -17.51
C ASN A 81 -3.11 -8.19 -18.36
N ASN A 82 -2.22 -7.77 -19.26
CA ASN A 82 -2.41 -6.60 -20.13
C ASN A 82 -2.67 -5.27 -19.37
N LYS A 83 -2.22 -5.20 -18.12
CA LYS A 83 -2.23 -3.98 -17.29
C LYS A 83 -0.81 -3.67 -16.83
N SER A 84 -0.48 -2.39 -16.79
CA SER A 84 0.80 -1.88 -16.30
C SER A 84 0.61 -1.28 -14.92
N PHE A 85 1.58 -1.51 -14.04
CA PHE A 85 1.56 -1.09 -12.65
C PHE A 85 2.84 -0.34 -12.33
N MET A 86 2.73 0.69 -11.49
CA MET A 86 3.85 1.41 -10.93
C MET A 86 3.69 1.42 -9.42
N GLY A 87 4.63 0.81 -8.72
CA GLY A 87 4.72 0.83 -7.26
C GLY A 87 5.78 1.83 -6.84
N MET A 88 5.51 2.59 -5.79
CA MET A 88 6.46 3.54 -5.21
C MET A 88 6.57 3.27 -3.71
N THR A 89 7.79 3.09 -3.22
CA THR A 89 8.07 2.89 -1.79
C THR A 89 8.96 4.01 -1.30
N CYS A 90 8.51 4.74 -0.28
CA CYS A 90 9.27 5.80 0.37
C CYS A 90 9.99 5.24 1.61
N LEU A 91 11.29 5.53 1.71
CA LEU A 91 12.15 5.24 2.85
C LEU A 91 12.59 6.57 3.46
N TYR A 92 12.04 6.91 4.63
CA TYR A 92 12.32 8.18 5.30
C TYR A 92 13.38 8.08 6.43
N SER A 93 13.47 6.96 7.14
CA SER A 93 14.38 6.81 8.29
C SER A 93 15.79 6.33 7.92
N VAL A 94 15.90 5.44 6.93
CA VAL A 94 17.15 4.73 6.59
C VAL A 94 18.27 5.68 6.15
N LEU A 95 17.94 6.85 5.59
CA LEU A 95 18.95 7.81 5.17
C LEU A 95 19.60 8.56 6.35
N GLU A 96 18.92 8.70 7.48
CA GLU A 96 19.47 9.41 8.65
C GLU A 96 20.50 8.54 9.40
N ASP A 97 20.31 7.22 9.41
CA ASP A 97 21.21 6.29 10.09
C ASP A 97 22.55 6.07 9.34
N TYR A 98 22.60 6.38 8.03
CA TYR A 98 23.77 6.12 7.17
C TYR A 98 24.24 7.37 6.42
N PRO A 99 24.98 8.29 7.05
CA PRO A 99 25.35 9.59 6.48
C PRO A 99 26.17 9.51 5.19
N ILE A 100 27.03 8.49 5.04
CA ILE A 100 27.81 8.27 3.81
C ILE A 100 26.89 7.85 2.65
N VAL A 101 25.99 6.89 2.92
CA VAL A 101 25.01 6.42 1.93
C VAL A 101 24.06 7.55 1.54
N LYS A 102 23.67 8.41 2.49
CA LYS A 102 22.88 9.63 2.25
C LYS A 102 23.56 10.57 1.26
N GLN A 103 24.86 10.84 1.42
CA GLN A 103 25.58 11.71 0.48
C GLN A 103 25.70 11.10 -0.92
N VAL A 104 25.99 9.79 -1.01
CA VAL A 104 26.04 9.10 -2.31
C VAL A 104 24.65 9.09 -2.96
N PHE A 105 23.60 8.80 -2.19
CA PHE A 105 22.22 8.82 -2.68
C PHE A 105 21.81 10.20 -3.17
N LEU A 106 22.09 11.26 -2.40
CA LEU A 106 21.78 12.63 -2.81
C LEU A 106 22.56 13.06 -4.06
N LYS A 107 23.80 12.59 -4.20
CA LYS A 107 24.66 12.91 -5.34
C LYS A 107 24.29 12.18 -6.63
N TYR A 108 23.83 10.93 -6.53
CA TYR A 108 23.67 10.05 -7.70
C TYR A 108 22.23 9.59 -7.96
N ASN A 109 21.34 9.56 -6.97
CA ASN A 109 19.98 9.00 -7.08
C ASN A 109 18.86 10.03 -7.01
N THR A 110 19.03 11.17 -6.32
CA THR A 110 18.18 12.34 -6.58
C THR A 110 18.69 13.04 -7.82
N THR A 111 18.21 12.62 -8.99
CA THR A 111 18.22 13.53 -10.13
C THR A 111 17.50 14.80 -9.69
N ILE A 112 18.14 15.95 -9.83
CA ILE A 112 17.45 17.25 -9.77
C ILE A 112 16.17 17.07 -10.60
N PRO A 113 14.97 17.45 -10.11
CA PRO A 113 13.74 17.27 -10.85
C PRO A 113 13.72 18.27 -12.00
N SER A 114 14.54 18.01 -13.01
CA SER A 114 14.31 18.49 -14.35
C SER A 114 12.99 17.84 -14.78
N SER A 115 12.05 18.66 -15.25
CA SER A 115 10.77 18.18 -15.76
C SER A 115 10.96 17.16 -16.89
N ALA A 116 12.05 17.22 -17.64
CA ALA A 116 12.25 16.42 -18.84
C ALA A 116 12.41 14.89 -18.61
N PRO A 117 13.19 14.38 -17.64
CA PRO A 117 13.20 12.95 -17.29
C PRO A 117 11.87 12.45 -16.74
N VAL A 118 11.18 13.26 -15.92
CA VAL A 118 9.89 12.90 -15.33
C VAL A 118 8.81 12.86 -16.41
N GLU A 119 8.74 13.86 -17.28
CA GLU A 119 7.87 13.88 -18.46
C GLU A 119 8.21 12.75 -19.44
N ARG A 120 9.49 12.40 -19.63
CA ARG A 120 9.89 11.22 -20.42
C ARG A 120 9.49 9.90 -19.78
N LEU A 121 9.59 9.78 -18.47
CA LEU A 121 9.13 8.59 -17.73
C LEU A 121 7.61 8.45 -17.85
N PHE A 122 6.85 9.54 -17.68
CA PHE A 122 5.39 9.51 -17.81
C PHE A 122 4.91 9.37 -19.27
N SER A 123 5.59 9.98 -20.25
CA SER A 123 5.28 9.81 -21.67
C SER A 123 5.66 8.41 -22.19
N GLY A 124 6.76 7.83 -21.72
CA GLY A 124 7.14 6.45 -21.99
C GLY A 124 6.25 5.45 -21.26
N ALA A 125 5.79 5.76 -20.04
CA ALA A 125 4.80 4.95 -19.32
C ALA A 125 3.45 4.91 -20.04
N ILE A 126 3.04 6.00 -20.72
CA ILE A 126 1.89 5.96 -21.65
C ILE A 126 2.15 5.00 -22.81
N GLN A 127 3.39 4.92 -23.32
CA GLN A 127 3.74 3.91 -24.33
C GLN A 127 3.72 2.47 -23.78
N VAL A 128 4.11 2.26 -22.51
CA VAL A 128 3.95 0.98 -21.79
C VAL A 128 2.46 0.61 -21.58
N LEU A 129 1.57 1.59 -21.59
CA LEU A 129 0.11 1.42 -21.54
C LEU A 129 -0.56 1.28 -22.93
N THR A 130 0.18 1.50 -24.02
CA THR A 130 -0.32 1.23 -25.38
C THR A 130 0.02 -0.19 -25.83
N HIS A 131 -0.87 -0.80 -26.61
CA HIS A 131 -0.77 -2.19 -27.11
C HIS A 131 0.44 -2.47 -28.03
N ARG A 132 1.34 -1.49 -28.25
CA ARG A 132 2.55 -1.62 -29.07
C ARG A 132 3.69 -2.29 -28.31
N ARG A 133 3.43 -3.44 -27.68
CA ARG A 133 4.51 -4.40 -27.44
C ARG A 133 4.85 -5.04 -28.77
N ASN A 134 5.97 -4.62 -29.34
CA ASN A 134 6.58 -5.25 -30.51
C ASN A 134 6.58 -6.77 -30.33
N ARG A 135 5.89 -7.47 -31.25
CA ARG A 135 6.24 -8.84 -31.66
C ARG A 135 7.74 -8.80 -31.98
N LEU A 136 8.55 -9.53 -31.23
CA LEU A 136 9.76 -10.10 -31.82
C LEU A 136 9.25 -11.23 -32.72
N GLU A 137 9.10 -10.94 -34.00
CA GLU A 137 9.04 -12.00 -35.01
C GLU A 137 10.37 -12.74 -34.93
N SER A 138 10.32 -14.02 -34.57
CA SER A 138 11.44 -14.96 -34.71
C SER A 138 11.62 -15.35 -36.17
#